data_AF-A0A9J6G792-F1
#
_entry.id   AF-A0A9J6G792-F1
#
_cell.length_a   1.000
_cell.length_b   1.000
_cell.length_c   1.000
_cell.angle_alpha   90.00
_cell.angle_beta   90.00
_cell.angle_gamma   90.00
#
_symmetry.space_group_name_H-M   'P 1'
#
loop_
_entity.id
_entity.type
_entity.pdbx_description
1 polymer ?
#
loop_
_entity_poly.entity_id
_entity_poly.type
_entity_poly.pdbx_seq_one_letter_code
_entity_poly.pdbx_strand_id
1 'polypeptide(L)'
;MQRSGGRPTAQDPLFQEGIRQRGIAKAKGRPLCTVNRILQAFRDEARIENLPRGRRPRATTSEQDMLIAAAAAVKPSLTSKQIKCKLDLSGSTKTVRRPLRDVRLRNCVPARKPKLSEANKLARQLFAEDHATWTAEGWSCVLFMDEYKFSSRLDQRQRI
;
A
#
# COMPACT_ATOMS: atom_id res chain seq x y z
N MET A 1 -4.04 -21.43 -32.28
CA MET A 1 -2.88 -21.10 -33.14
C MET A 1 -1.70 -20.67 -32.27
N GLN A 2 -0.79 -21.59 -31.96
CA GLN A 2 0.42 -21.29 -31.18
C GLN A 2 1.46 -20.66 -32.12
N ARG A 3 1.73 -19.35 -31.96
CA ARG A 3 2.84 -18.70 -32.68
C ARG A 3 4.12 -19.01 -31.92
N SER A 4 4.78 -20.12 -32.27
CA SER A 4 6.02 -20.61 -31.65
C SER A 4 7.29 -19.82 -32.00
N GLY A 5 7.17 -18.67 -32.69
CA GLY A 5 8.31 -17.81 -33.01
C GLY A 5 8.58 -16.79 -31.90
N GLY A 6 9.71 -16.94 -31.21
CA GLY A 6 10.27 -15.92 -30.31
C GLY A 6 10.43 -14.55 -30.98
N ARG A 7 10.66 -13.50 -30.18
CA ARG A 7 10.79 -12.12 -30.70
C ARG A 7 12.00 -12.04 -31.66
N PRO A 8 11.86 -11.48 -32.88
CA PRO A 8 13.00 -11.22 -33.74
C PRO A 8 13.87 -10.13 -33.10
N THR A 9 15.12 -10.43 -32.80
CA THR A 9 16.09 -9.50 -32.17
C THR A 9 17.33 -9.40 -33.04
N ALA A 10 18.18 -8.38 -32.84
CA ALA A 10 19.46 -8.34 -33.56
C ALA A 10 20.50 -9.34 -33.01
N GLN A 11 20.25 -9.89 -31.82
CA GLN A 11 20.96 -11.06 -31.29
C GLN A 11 20.37 -12.40 -31.77
N ASP A 12 19.34 -12.36 -32.61
CA ASP A 12 18.75 -13.58 -33.17
C ASP A 12 19.78 -14.19 -34.16
N PRO A 13 20.10 -15.49 -34.06
CA PRO A 13 21.14 -16.12 -34.89
C PRO A 13 20.93 -15.85 -36.38
N LEU A 14 19.67 -15.84 -36.81
CA LEU A 14 19.25 -15.55 -38.18
C LEU A 14 19.66 -14.15 -38.68
N PHE A 15 19.77 -13.15 -37.81
CA PHE A 15 20.24 -11.82 -38.17
C PHE A 15 21.77 -11.75 -38.24
N GLN A 16 22.47 -12.46 -37.35
CA GLN A 16 23.94 -12.57 -37.35
C GLN A 16 24.46 -13.38 -38.55
N GLU A 17 23.70 -14.38 -39.00
CA GLU A 17 23.94 -15.18 -40.21
C GLU A 17 23.69 -14.39 -41.52
N GLY A 18 23.31 -13.11 -41.45
CA GLY A 18 23.12 -12.27 -42.64
C GLY A 18 21.84 -12.56 -43.44
N ILE A 19 20.87 -13.27 -42.86
CA ILE A 19 19.61 -13.60 -43.54
C ILE A 19 18.81 -12.31 -43.78
N ARG A 20 18.28 -12.17 -45.00
CA ARG A 20 17.42 -11.04 -45.37
C ARG A 20 16.24 -10.93 -44.39
N GLN A 21 15.86 -9.72 -44.00
CA GLN A 21 14.76 -9.44 -43.04
C GLN A 21 13.43 -10.14 -43.38
N ARG A 22 13.15 -10.35 -44.67
CA ARG A 22 11.97 -11.10 -45.16
C ARG A 22 12.03 -12.60 -44.80
N GLY A 23 13.23 -13.19 -44.79
CA GLY A 23 13.46 -14.56 -44.32
C GLY A 23 13.26 -14.68 -42.81
N ILE A 24 13.75 -13.70 -42.04
CA ILE A 24 13.53 -13.61 -40.59
C ILE A 24 12.03 -13.50 -40.26
N ALA A 25 11.29 -12.68 -41.02
CA ALA A 25 9.85 -12.52 -40.88
C ALA A 25 9.09 -13.85 -41.10
N LYS A 26 9.46 -14.61 -42.15
CA LYS A 26 8.89 -15.92 -42.46
C LYS A 26 9.23 -16.97 -41.39
N ALA A 27 10.50 -17.04 -40.96
CA ALA A 27 10.97 -17.97 -39.95
C ALA A 27 10.30 -17.75 -38.57
N LYS A 28 10.07 -16.49 -38.19
CA LYS A 28 9.44 -16.13 -36.89
C LYS A 28 7.92 -15.98 -36.97
N GLY A 29 7.31 -16.11 -38.15
CA GLY A 29 5.87 -15.93 -38.34
C GLY A 29 5.34 -14.54 -37.97
N ARG A 30 6.15 -13.49 -38.21
CA ARG A 30 5.84 -12.09 -37.90
C ARG A 30 5.78 -11.26 -39.18
N PRO A 31 4.94 -10.21 -39.23
CA PRO A 31 4.91 -9.31 -40.39
C PRO A 31 6.23 -8.54 -40.50
N LEU A 32 6.69 -8.32 -41.74
CA LEU A 32 7.96 -7.65 -42.05
C LEU A 32 8.07 -6.28 -41.37
N CYS A 33 6.98 -5.51 -41.29
CA CYS A 33 6.96 -4.22 -40.60
C CYS A 33 7.33 -4.31 -39.12
N THR A 34 6.98 -5.41 -38.44
CA THR A 34 7.35 -5.63 -37.04
C THR A 34 8.81 -6.00 -36.90
N VAL A 35 9.34 -6.84 -37.80
CA VAL A 35 10.77 -7.17 -37.84
C VAL A 35 11.61 -5.91 -38.09
N ASN A 36 11.23 -5.10 -39.08
CA ASN A 36 11.91 -3.85 -39.39
C ASN A 36 11.86 -2.88 -38.21
N ARG A 37 10.69 -2.69 -37.58
CA ARG A 37 10.56 -1.82 -36.41
C ARG A 37 11.43 -2.26 -35.23
N ILE A 38 11.56 -3.57 -34.99
CA ILE A 38 12.40 -4.08 -33.89
C ILE A 38 13.89 -3.91 -34.23
N LEU A 39 14.31 -4.24 -35.45
CA LEU A 39 15.69 -4.08 -35.89
C LEU A 39 16.11 -2.61 -35.93
N GLN A 40 15.20 -1.71 -36.33
CA GLN A 40 15.45 -0.27 -36.31
C GLN A 40 15.60 0.24 -34.87
N ALA A 41 14.68 -0.13 -33.97
CA ALA A 41 14.81 0.20 -32.56
C ALA A 41 16.11 -0.33 -31.92
N PHE A 42 16.61 -1.47 -32.38
CA PHE A 42 17.91 -1.99 -31.95
C PHE A 42 19.09 -1.20 -32.54
N ARG A 43 19.04 -0.81 -33.82
CA ARG A 43 20.11 -0.01 -34.44
C ARG A 43 20.21 1.38 -33.82
N ASP A 44 19.08 2.00 -33.52
CA ASP A 44 19.03 3.39 -33.06
C ASP A 44 19.21 3.50 -31.54
N GLU A 45 18.61 2.59 -30.76
CA GLU A 45 18.55 2.68 -29.29
C GLU A 45 19.23 1.49 -28.58
N ALA A 46 19.81 0.52 -29.31
CA ALA A 46 20.34 -0.74 -28.77
C ALA A 46 19.33 -1.55 -27.91
N ARG A 47 18.04 -1.26 -28.02
CA ARG A 47 17.02 -1.87 -27.16
C ARG A 47 16.43 -3.15 -27.77
N ILE A 48 16.24 -4.14 -26.90
CA ILE A 48 15.54 -5.39 -27.23
C ILE A 48 14.15 -5.43 -26.57
N GLU A 49 14.00 -4.77 -25.43
CA GLU A 49 12.75 -4.75 -24.66
C GLU A 49 11.73 -3.74 -25.18
N ASN A 50 10.49 -3.88 -24.71
CA ASN A 50 9.48 -2.85 -24.96
C ASN A 50 9.73 -1.66 -24.04
N LEU A 51 9.56 -0.45 -24.57
CA LEU A 51 9.54 0.75 -23.73
C LEU A 51 8.39 0.65 -22.72
N PRO A 52 8.58 1.11 -21.47
CA PRO A 52 7.48 1.25 -20.55
C PRO A 52 6.38 2.09 -21.20
N ARG A 53 5.16 1.57 -21.17
CA ARG A 53 4.01 2.29 -21.70
C ARG A 53 3.72 3.49 -20.80
N GLY A 54 3.44 4.64 -21.41
CA GLY A 54 2.92 5.80 -20.69
C GLY A 54 1.67 5.43 -19.89
N ARG A 55 1.59 5.93 -18.66
CA ARG A 55 0.41 5.73 -17.80
C ARG A 55 -0.58 6.86 -18.03
N ARG A 56 -1.86 6.58 -17.80
CA ARG A 56 -2.89 7.62 -17.72
C ARG A 56 -2.52 8.61 -16.59
N PRO A 57 -2.61 9.93 -16.83
CA PRO A 57 -2.41 10.93 -15.78
C PRO A 57 -3.30 10.68 -14.57
N ARG A 58 -2.79 11.01 -13.38
CA ARG A 58 -3.58 10.95 -12.14
C ARG A 58 -4.67 12.03 -12.18
N ALA A 59 -5.78 11.78 -11.50
CA ALA A 59 -6.86 12.74 -11.36
C ALA A 59 -6.55 13.82 -10.30
N THR A 60 -5.60 13.56 -9.41
CA THR A 60 -5.14 14.48 -8.37
C THR A 60 -3.76 15.01 -8.68
N THR A 61 -3.47 16.22 -8.19
CA THR A 61 -2.15 16.83 -8.21
C THR A 61 -1.34 16.41 -6.98
N SER A 62 -0.01 16.59 -7.02
CA SER A 62 0.87 16.30 -5.88
C SER A 62 0.48 17.12 -4.65
N GLU A 63 0.09 18.39 -4.84
CA GLU A 63 -0.37 19.27 -3.77
C GLU A 63 -1.66 18.76 -3.13
N GLN A 64 -2.63 18.31 -3.94
CA GLN A 64 -3.86 17.70 -3.41
C GLN A 64 -3.57 16.41 -2.64
N ASP A 65 -2.66 15.57 -3.13
CA ASP A 65 -2.24 14.35 -2.45
C ASP A 65 -1.61 14.66 -1.06
N MET A 66 -0.81 15.73 -0.97
CA MET A 66 -0.26 16.23 0.30
C MET A 66 -1.34 16.74 1.24
N LEU A 67 -2.31 17.53 0.76
CA LEU A 67 -3.43 18.03 1.57
C LEU A 67 -4.31 16.88 2.08
N ILE A 68 -4.53 15.85 1.26
CA ILE A 68 -5.27 14.64 1.65
C ILE A 68 -4.54 13.93 2.81
N ALA A 69 -3.22 13.74 2.69
CA ALA A 69 -2.42 13.09 3.71
C ALA A 69 -2.40 13.91 5.02
N ALA A 70 -2.22 15.23 4.92
CA ALA A 70 -2.24 16.14 6.06
C ALA A 70 -3.60 16.10 6.79
N ALA A 71 -4.71 16.18 6.04
CA ALA A 71 -6.05 16.11 6.63
C ALA A 71 -6.30 14.80 7.39
N ALA A 72 -5.80 13.66 6.86
CA ALA A 72 -5.90 12.37 7.52
C ALA A 72 -5.00 12.27 8.76
N ALA A 73 -3.81 12.90 8.75
CA ALA A 73 -2.91 12.93 9.90
C ALA A 73 -3.46 13.78 11.06
N VAL A 74 -4.02 14.96 10.76
CA VAL A 74 -4.60 15.86 11.78
C VAL A 74 -5.81 15.23 12.45
N LYS A 75 -6.68 14.55 11.68
CA LYS A 75 -7.86 13.89 12.23
C LYS A 75 -8.04 12.50 11.62
N PRO A 76 -7.44 11.45 12.23
CA PRO A 76 -7.49 10.08 11.72
C PRO A 76 -8.90 9.47 11.60
N SER A 77 -9.89 10.05 12.28
CA SER A 77 -11.29 9.62 12.21
C SER A 77 -12.06 10.15 10.98
N LEU A 78 -11.44 11.02 10.16
CA LEU A 78 -12.09 11.52 8.95
C LEU A 78 -12.21 10.42 7.89
N THR A 79 -13.42 10.30 7.34
CA THR A 79 -13.69 9.39 6.22
C THR A 79 -13.19 9.96 4.90
N SER A 80 -12.89 9.09 3.93
CA SER A 80 -12.48 9.53 2.58
C SER A 80 -13.54 10.41 1.89
N LYS A 81 -14.83 10.24 2.23
CA LYS A 81 -15.92 11.10 1.73
C LYS A 81 -15.82 12.50 2.33
N GLN A 82 -15.59 12.59 3.64
CA GLN A 82 -15.41 13.88 4.31
C GLN A 82 -14.16 14.61 3.82
N ILE A 83 -13.04 13.90 3.64
CA ILE A 83 -11.81 14.50 3.09
C ILE A 83 -12.07 15.04 1.68
N LYS A 84 -12.75 14.25 0.83
CA LYS A 84 -13.16 14.70 -0.52
C LYS A 84 -13.98 15.99 -0.45
N CYS A 85 -15.02 16.03 0.39
CA CYS A 85 -15.90 17.19 0.53
C CYS A 85 -15.17 18.42 1.10
N LYS A 86 -14.25 18.23 2.05
CA LYS A 86 -13.49 19.33 2.67
C LYS A 86 -12.51 20.00 1.71
N LEU A 87 -11.91 19.22 0.82
CA LEU A 87 -10.90 19.68 -0.14
C LEU A 87 -11.49 19.95 -1.54
N ASP A 88 -12.82 19.91 -1.66
CA ASP A 88 -13.59 20.02 -2.91
C ASP A 88 -12.97 19.26 -4.10
N LEU A 89 -12.57 18.01 -3.83
CA LEU A 89 -11.83 17.22 -4.82
C LEU A 89 -12.77 16.61 -5.87
N SER A 90 -12.39 16.73 -7.14
CA SER A 90 -13.08 16.07 -8.23
C SER A 90 -12.87 14.55 -8.22
N GLY A 91 -13.88 13.80 -8.68
CA GLY A 91 -13.81 12.35 -8.81
C GLY A 91 -14.39 11.56 -7.64
N SER A 92 -13.93 10.31 -7.49
CA SER A 92 -14.55 9.34 -6.55
C SER A 92 -13.83 9.30 -5.20
N THR A 93 -14.48 8.74 -4.17
CA THR A 93 -13.80 8.47 -2.89
C THR A 93 -12.61 7.52 -3.02
N LYS A 94 -12.57 6.68 -4.07
CA LYS A 94 -11.41 5.85 -4.39
C LYS A 94 -10.21 6.70 -4.82
N THR A 95 -10.44 7.85 -5.47
CA THR A 95 -9.39 8.78 -5.86
C THR A 95 -8.65 9.30 -4.63
N VAL A 96 -9.37 9.68 -3.57
CA VAL A 96 -8.80 10.12 -2.29
C VAL A 96 -8.06 8.99 -1.54
N ARG A 97 -8.52 7.75 -1.66
CA ARG A 97 -7.88 6.60 -0.99
C ARG A 97 -6.54 6.20 -1.59
N ARG A 98 -6.30 6.49 -2.87
CA ARG A 98 -5.04 6.16 -3.55
C ARG A 98 -3.83 6.86 -2.92
N PRO A 99 -3.79 8.20 -2.79
CA PRO A 99 -2.66 8.88 -2.16
C PRO A 99 -2.49 8.48 -0.70
N LEU A 100 -3.57 8.25 0.05
CA LEU A 100 -3.48 7.71 1.41
C LEU A 100 -2.75 6.36 1.45
N ARG A 101 -3.04 5.47 0.49
CA ARG A 101 -2.34 4.17 0.39
C ARG A 101 -0.88 4.33 -0.03
N ASP A 102 -0.57 5.28 -0.90
CA ASP A 102 0.80 5.59 -1.34
C ASP A 102 1.66 5.99 -0.13
N VAL A 103 1.11 6.77 0.81
CA VAL A 103 1.76 7.13 2.10
C VAL A 103 1.53 6.10 3.22
N ARG A 104 1.06 4.90 2.90
CA ARG A 104 0.82 3.78 3.84
C ARG A 104 -0.22 4.06 4.95
N LEU A 105 -1.07 5.07 4.80
CA LEU A 105 -2.21 5.30 5.68
C LEU A 105 -3.37 4.37 5.29
N ARG A 106 -3.74 3.48 6.21
CA ARG A 106 -4.86 2.54 6.06
C ARG A 106 -5.96 2.85 7.07
N ASN A 107 -7.18 2.41 6.76
CA ASN A 107 -8.26 2.45 7.71
C ASN A 107 -8.02 1.42 8.81
N CYS A 108 -8.16 1.84 10.06
CA CYS A 108 -8.07 0.98 11.24
C CYS A 108 -9.28 1.22 12.13
N VAL A 109 -9.65 0.20 12.91
CA VAL A 109 -10.66 0.34 13.96
C VAL A 109 -9.95 0.84 15.23
N PRO A 110 -10.40 1.94 15.86
CA PRO A 110 -9.78 2.42 17.09
C PRO A 110 -9.97 1.39 18.22
N ALA A 111 -8.92 1.19 19.02
CA ALA A 111 -9.00 0.32 20.18
C ALA A 111 -10.01 0.84 21.22
N ARG A 112 -10.87 -0.04 21.73
CA ARG A 112 -11.79 0.29 22.83
C ARG A 112 -10.99 0.32 24.13
N LYS A 113 -10.93 1.48 24.78
CA LYS A 113 -10.25 1.67 26.07
C LYS A 113 -11.23 2.27 27.09
N PRO A 114 -11.14 1.92 28.38
CA PRO A 114 -11.90 2.61 29.42
C PRO A 114 -11.48 4.08 29.47
N LYS A 115 -12.43 4.96 29.80
CA LYS A 115 -12.14 6.38 30.00
C LYS A 115 -11.33 6.53 31.28
N LEU A 116 -10.17 7.18 31.20
CA LEU A 116 -9.35 7.52 32.36
C LEU A 116 -9.63 8.97 32.77
N SER A 117 -9.89 9.20 34.05
CA SER A 117 -9.85 10.54 34.64
C SER A 117 -8.41 11.07 34.66
N GLU A 118 -8.24 12.39 34.74
CA GLU A 118 -6.90 12.99 34.85
C GLU A 118 -6.14 12.50 36.08
N ALA A 119 -6.83 12.36 37.23
CA ALA A 119 -6.25 11.80 38.45
C ALA A 119 -5.71 10.37 38.23
N ASN A 120 -6.48 9.52 37.53
CA ASN A 120 -6.05 8.14 37.25
C ASN A 120 -4.87 8.09 36.28
N LYS A 121 -4.76 9.04 35.34
CA LYS A 121 -3.60 9.13 34.44
C LYS A 121 -2.33 9.48 35.22
N LEU A 122 -2.42 10.50 36.09
CA LEU A 122 -1.31 10.93 36.93
C LEU A 122 -0.84 9.81 37.88
N ALA A 123 -1.77 9.17 38.59
CA ALA A 123 -1.43 8.07 39.49
C ALA A 123 -0.74 6.91 38.75
N ARG A 124 -1.20 6.57 37.54
CA ARG A 124 -0.57 5.54 36.70
C ARG A 124 0.82 5.96 36.21
N GLN A 125 0.98 7.23 35.85
CA GLN A 125 2.27 7.76 35.41
C GLN A 125 3.29 7.73 36.55
N LEU A 126 2.93 8.28 37.72
CA LEU A 126 3.79 8.27 38.91
C LEU A 126 4.17 6.84 39.31
N PHE A 127 3.20 5.93 39.35
CA PHE A 127 3.49 4.51 39.62
C PHE A 127 4.50 3.93 38.62
N ALA A 128 4.36 4.23 37.33
CA ALA A 128 5.30 3.76 36.31
C ALA A 128 6.69 4.38 36.45
N GLU A 129 6.78 5.67 36.82
CA GLU A 129 8.04 6.37 37.06
C GLU A 129 8.75 5.82 38.30
N ASP A 130 8.04 5.66 39.42
CA ASP A 130 8.56 5.12 40.69
C ASP A 130 9.10 3.69 40.54
N HIS A 131 8.48 2.90 39.66
CA HIS A 131 8.86 1.50 39.43
C HIS A 131 9.64 1.28 38.12
N ALA A 132 10.06 2.35 37.43
CA ALA A 132 10.77 2.25 36.14
C ALA A 132 12.15 1.57 36.29
N THR A 133 12.79 1.75 37.44
CA THR A 133 14.13 1.21 37.75
C THR A 133 14.09 -0.13 38.49
N TRP A 134 12.89 -0.67 38.73
CA TRP A 134 12.75 -1.92 39.48
C TRP A 134 13.31 -3.11 38.71
N THR A 135 14.13 -3.90 39.41
CA THR A 135 14.67 -5.16 38.91
C THR A 135 13.67 -6.31 39.10
N ALA A 136 13.95 -7.46 38.48
CA ALA A 136 13.09 -8.65 38.61
C ALA A 136 12.92 -9.10 40.08
N GLU A 137 13.94 -8.89 40.92
CA GLU A 137 13.89 -9.16 42.36
C GLU A 137 12.96 -8.19 43.12
N GLY A 138 12.86 -6.94 42.67
CA GLY A 138 11.87 -6.00 43.20
C GLY A 138 10.44 -6.45 42.89
N TRP A 139 10.21 -6.91 41.66
CA TRP A 139 8.89 -7.42 41.24
C TRP A 139 8.52 -8.77 41.87
N SER A 140 9.48 -9.63 42.20
CA SER A 140 9.21 -10.94 42.80
C SER A 140 8.57 -10.84 44.20
N CYS A 141 8.72 -9.70 44.86
CA CYS A 141 8.10 -9.40 46.15
C CYS A 141 6.68 -8.84 46.04
N VAL A 142 6.16 -8.59 44.82
CA VAL A 142 4.83 -8.00 44.61
C VAL A 142 3.81 -9.07 44.25
N LEU A 143 2.76 -9.18 45.06
CA LEU A 143 1.60 -10.00 44.76
C LEU A 143 0.50 -9.14 44.13
N PHE A 144 0.14 -9.42 42.88
CA PHE A 144 -1.01 -8.81 42.22
C PHE A 144 -2.25 -9.66 42.44
N MET A 145 -3.30 -9.07 43.01
CA MET A 145 -4.61 -9.67 43.15
C MET A 145 -5.64 -8.84 42.40
N ASP A 146 -6.54 -9.50 41.67
CA ASP A 146 -7.68 -8.87 41.00
C ASP A 146 -8.91 -9.77 41.13
N GLU A 147 -10.08 -9.15 41.14
CA GLU A 147 -11.36 -9.86 41.20
C GLU A 147 -12.00 -9.91 39.81
N TYR A 148 -12.21 -11.12 39.29
CA TYR A 148 -12.96 -11.31 38.05
C TYR A 148 -14.37 -11.80 38.32
N LYS A 149 -15.35 -11.15 37.70
CA LYS A 149 -16.76 -11.57 37.77
C LYS A 149 -17.06 -12.61 36.70
N PHE A 150 -17.26 -13.86 37.10
CA PHE A 150 -17.85 -14.87 36.24
C PHE A 150 -19.37 -14.88 36.43
N SER A 151 -20.13 -14.83 35.33
CA SER A 151 -21.59 -15.00 35.38
C SER A 151 -21.95 -16.32 34.69
N SER A 152 -22.74 -17.15 35.37
CA SER A 152 -23.31 -18.35 34.76
C SER A 152 -24.61 -17.98 34.03
N ARG A 153 -25.03 -18.79 33.05
CA ARG A 153 -26.29 -18.56 32.30
C ARG A 153 -27.53 -18.41 33.19
N LEU A 154 -27.52 -19.01 34.38
CA LEU A 154 -28.65 -19.02 35.34
C LEU A 154 -28.76 -17.73 36.16
N ASP A 155 -27.70 -16.93 36.19
CA ASP A 155 -27.60 -15.69 36.98
C ASP A 155 -28.27 -14.47 36.28
N GLN A 156 -28.73 -14.65 35.04
CA GLN A 156 -29.35 -13.59 34.23
C GLN A 156 -30.76 -13.18 34.69
N ARG A 157 -31.27 -13.76 35.79
CA ARG A 157 -32.64 -13.56 36.30
C ARG A 157 -32.83 -12.36 37.23
N GLN A 158 -31.76 -11.66 37.63
CA GLN A 158 -31.88 -10.44 38.42
C GLN A 158 -31.26 -9.26 37.67
N ARG A 159 -32.08 -8.63 36.83
CA ARG A 159 -31.87 -7.26 36.34
C ARG A 159 -33.18 -6.50 36.56
N ILE A 160 -33.24 -5.72 37.64
CA ILE A 160 -34.13 -4.56 37.81
C ILE A 160 -33.24 -3.33 37.64
#